data_AF-A0A0Q7VTC8-F1
#
_entry.id   AF-A0A0Q7VTC8-F1
#
_cell.length_a   1.000
_cell.length_b   1.000
_cell.length_c   1.000
_cell.angle_alpha   90.00
_cell.angle_beta   90.00
_cell.angle_gamma   90.00
#
_symmetry.space_group_name_H-M   'P 1'
#
loop_
_entity.id
_entity.type
_entity.pdbx_description
1 polymer ?
#
loop_
_entity_poly.entity_id
_entity_poly.type
_entity_poly.pdbx_seq_one_letter_code
_entity_poly.pdbx_strand_id
1 'polypeptide(L)'
;MMTKHISGAASEADEYRVFTLRNASDMVVMVSECGAALCGWRAPDRYGRIADVLLEPERSAKAALWQGRHDDGGVRLLRMENSEGLAQLARYRLDDDGSLTVEHEVVAMALTPLETASNPRFNLNGGTADVGDHMVQIDADYFVEADACGAPTGVASVAGTAFDFRQPAPIGARLRWPDSQLVGQSGFDHGFFVRDHFAGGQGPLRKVARIADPGSGRCLQVHTTEAAVQFRAGPQGGFTIESRARPELASAAWPNVMLLPGQVYRQTSVYRLSLEA
;
A
#
# COMPACT_ATOMS: atom_id res chain seq x y z
N MET A 1 -10.91 -4.44 -40.65
CA MET A 1 -9.68 -3.65 -40.89
C MET A 1 -9.33 -3.02 -39.56
N MET A 2 -8.45 -3.67 -38.78
CA MET A 2 -8.05 -3.25 -37.43
C MET A 2 -6.61 -2.75 -37.51
N THR A 3 -6.41 -1.49 -37.15
CA THR A 3 -5.10 -0.83 -37.25
C THR A 3 -4.22 -1.27 -36.08
N LYS A 4 -3.14 -1.96 -36.42
CA LYS A 4 -2.07 -2.39 -35.52
C LYS A 4 -1.06 -1.24 -35.44
N HIS A 5 -0.79 -0.71 -34.25
CA HIS A 5 0.39 0.14 -34.05
C HIS A 5 1.57 -0.74 -33.63
N ILE A 6 2.65 -0.70 -34.42
CA ILE A 6 3.95 -1.27 -34.09
C ILE A 6 4.96 -0.12 -34.08
N SER A 7 5.68 -0.01 -32.97
CA SER A 7 6.95 0.71 -32.77
C SER A 7 7.53 0.05 -31.52
N GLY A 8 8.77 -0.43 -31.41
CA GLY A 8 9.94 -0.38 -32.27
C GLY A 8 11.17 -0.30 -31.37
N ALA A 9 11.60 -1.45 -30.80
CA ALA A 9 12.94 -1.83 -30.33
C ALA A 9 12.79 -2.96 -29.30
N ALA A 10 13.15 -4.19 -29.70
CA ALA A 10 13.13 -5.35 -28.82
C ALA A 10 14.28 -5.25 -27.79
N SER A 11 13.92 -4.97 -26.54
CA SER A 11 14.51 -5.68 -25.41
C SER A 11 13.52 -6.79 -25.05
N GLU A 12 13.97 -7.97 -24.64
CA GLU A 12 13.11 -9.07 -24.19
C GLU A 12 12.18 -8.56 -23.08
N ALA A 13 10.99 -8.10 -23.45
CA ALA A 13 9.98 -7.66 -22.53
C ALA A 13 9.19 -8.92 -22.17
N ASP A 14 9.35 -9.41 -20.94
CA ASP A 14 8.42 -10.37 -20.37
C ASP A 14 7.00 -9.81 -20.56
N GLU A 15 6.23 -10.41 -21.47
CA GLU A 15 4.89 -9.97 -21.86
C GLU A 15 3.91 -10.44 -20.77
N TYR A 16 3.79 -9.68 -19.68
CA TYR A 16 2.82 -9.94 -18.61
C TYR A 16 1.51 -9.19 -18.85
N ARG A 17 0.39 -9.74 -18.37
CA ARG A 17 -0.93 -9.11 -18.56
C ARG A 17 -1.20 -8.05 -17.51
N VAL A 18 -1.98 -7.05 -17.91
CA VAL A 18 -2.60 -6.06 -17.04
C VAL A 18 -4.10 -6.19 -17.15
N PHE A 19 -4.77 -6.33 -16.01
CA PHE A 19 -6.22 -6.41 -15.91
C PHE A 19 -6.79 -5.04 -15.57
N THR A 20 -7.97 -4.73 -16.10
CA THR A 20 -8.66 -3.46 -15.86
C THR A 20 -9.96 -3.73 -15.12
N LEU A 21 -10.13 -3.08 -13.97
CA LEU A 21 -11.36 -2.99 -13.21
C LEU A 21 -11.98 -1.61 -13.43
N ARG A 22 -13.29 -1.55 -13.66
CA ARG A 22 -14.02 -0.31 -13.88
C ARG A 22 -15.34 -0.35 -13.11
N ASN A 23 -15.67 0.75 -12.43
CA ASN A 23 -16.93 0.88 -11.71
C ASN A 23 -17.93 1.79 -12.45
N ALA A 24 -19.14 1.94 -11.91
CA ALA A 24 -20.20 2.75 -12.50
C ALA A 24 -19.89 4.27 -12.58
N SER A 25 -18.91 4.74 -11.79
CA SER A 25 -18.47 6.14 -11.77
C SER A 25 -17.28 6.41 -12.72
N ASP A 26 -17.04 5.52 -13.68
CA ASP A 26 -15.90 5.56 -14.63
C ASP A 26 -14.51 5.53 -13.98
N MET A 27 -14.42 5.21 -12.68
CA MET A 27 -13.14 4.97 -12.00
C MET A 27 -12.51 3.70 -12.56
N VAL A 28 -11.20 3.73 -12.82
CA VAL A 28 -10.48 2.60 -13.41
C VAL A 28 -9.29 2.23 -12.55
N VAL A 29 -9.16 0.95 -12.20
CA VAL A 29 -8.00 0.37 -11.52
C VAL A 29 -7.33 -0.65 -12.44
N MET A 30 -6.01 -0.61 -12.52
CA MET A 30 -5.20 -1.53 -13.31
C MET A 30 -4.33 -2.39 -12.39
N VAL A 31 -4.37 -3.71 -12.61
CA VAL A 31 -3.66 -4.71 -11.81
C VAL A 31 -2.76 -5.54 -12.72
N SER A 32 -1.47 -5.63 -12.39
CA SER A 32 -0.46 -6.34 -13.17
C SER A 32 -0.24 -7.77 -12.66
N GLU A 33 -0.02 -8.72 -13.58
CA GLU A 33 0.51 -10.05 -13.22
C GLU A 33 1.92 -9.98 -12.64
N CYS A 34 2.69 -8.94 -12.99
CA CYS A 34 3.98 -8.70 -12.38
C CYS A 34 3.78 -8.16 -10.95
N GLY A 35 4.12 -8.98 -9.96
CA GLY A 35 4.06 -8.67 -8.54
C GLY A 35 2.64 -8.55 -7.95
N ALA A 36 1.59 -8.92 -8.69
CA ALA A 36 0.21 -8.59 -8.33
C ALA A 36 0.04 -7.09 -8.01
N ALA A 37 0.79 -6.23 -8.72
CA ALA A 37 0.90 -4.83 -8.38
C ALA A 37 -0.28 -4.02 -8.93
N LEU A 38 -0.73 -3.02 -8.15
CA LEU A 38 -1.53 -1.94 -8.71
C LEU A 38 -0.61 -1.06 -9.57
N CYS A 39 -0.95 -0.90 -10.85
CA CYS A 39 -0.14 -0.13 -11.80
C CYS A 39 -0.86 1.09 -12.37
N GLY A 40 -2.11 1.32 -11.97
CA GLY A 40 -2.78 2.60 -12.18
C GLY A 40 -4.15 2.66 -11.50
N TRP A 41 -4.55 3.85 -11.12
CA TRP A 41 -5.84 4.15 -10.52
C TRP A 41 -6.32 5.52 -10.99
N ARG A 42 -7.17 5.53 -12.01
CA ARG A 42 -7.72 6.76 -12.60
C ARG A 42 -9.00 7.16 -11.89
N ALA A 43 -9.01 8.38 -11.34
CA ALA A 43 -10.14 8.92 -10.58
C ALA A 43 -10.38 10.41 -10.83
N PRO A 44 -11.64 10.88 -10.73
CA PRO A 44 -11.96 12.30 -10.85
C PRO A 44 -11.42 13.10 -9.66
N ASP A 45 -11.17 14.38 -9.88
CA ASP A 45 -11.05 15.39 -8.83
C ASP A 45 -12.40 16.13 -8.64
N ARG A 46 -12.46 17.09 -7.71
CA ARG A 46 -13.66 17.92 -7.43
C ARG A 46 -14.13 18.77 -8.63
N TYR A 47 -13.31 18.88 -9.67
CA TYR A 47 -13.59 19.61 -10.90
C TYR A 47 -13.93 18.66 -12.07
N GLY A 48 -14.05 17.36 -11.82
CA GLY A 48 -14.34 16.34 -12.83
C GLY A 48 -13.13 15.93 -13.69
N ARG A 49 -11.91 16.36 -13.36
CA ARG A 49 -10.70 16.00 -14.11
C ARG A 49 -10.22 14.62 -13.68
N ILE A 50 -10.10 13.71 -14.64
CA ILE A 50 -9.57 12.36 -14.39
C ILE A 50 -8.04 12.42 -14.40
N ALA A 51 -7.39 11.90 -13.34
CA ALA A 51 -5.95 11.67 -13.32
C ALA A 51 -5.65 10.29 -12.71
N ASP A 52 -4.48 9.73 -13.03
CA ASP A 52 -3.96 8.57 -12.32
C ASP A 52 -3.40 9.01 -10.96
N VAL A 53 -3.89 8.44 -9.87
CA VAL A 53 -3.42 8.76 -8.51
C VAL A 53 -2.32 7.82 -8.04
N LEU A 54 -1.90 6.86 -8.87
CA LEU A 54 -0.70 6.07 -8.65
C LEU A 54 0.45 6.63 -9.46
N LEU A 55 1.63 6.65 -8.85
CA LEU A 55 2.88 6.83 -9.57
C LEU A 55 3.30 5.50 -10.16
N GLU A 56 4.02 5.54 -11.28
CA GLU A 56 4.49 4.31 -11.92
C GLU A 56 5.25 3.45 -10.90
N PRO A 57 4.89 2.15 -10.79
CA PRO A 57 5.60 1.25 -9.89
C PRO A 57 7.05 1.15 -10.34
N GLU A 58 7.98 1.22 -9.39
CA GLU A 58 9.38 0.93 -9.70
C GLU A 58 9.46 -0.51 -10.24
N ARG A 59 9.99 -0.66 -11.45
CA ARG A 59 10.20 -1.98 -12.05
C ARG A 59 11.28 -2.71 -11.27
N SER A 60 10.87 -3.60 -10.38
CA SER A 60 11.79 -4.53 -9.73
C SER A 60 12.02 -5.73 -10.63
N ALA A 61 13.29 -5.98 -11.00
CA ALA A 61 13.69 -7.22 -11.66
C ALA A 61 13.45 -8.48 -10.82
N LYS A 62 13.10 -8.32 -9.53
CA LYS A 62 12.74 -9.40 -8.60
C LYS A 62 11.24 -9.62 -8.45
N ALA A 63 10.40 -8.85 -9.14
CA ALA A 63 8.95 -9.00 -9.03
C ALA A 63 8.51 -10.36 -9.58
N ALA A 64 7.85 -11.15 -8.75
CA ALA A 64 7.37 -12.47 -9.15
C ALA A 64 6.20 -12.38 -10.13
N LEU A 65 6.12 -13.31 -11.07
CA LEU A 65 5.00 -13.41 -12.01
C LEU A 65 3.84 -14.19 -11.39
N TRP A 66 2.63 -13.68 -11.56
CA TRP A 66 1.38 -14.28 -11.09
C TRP A 66 0.51 -14.72 -12.26
N GLN A 67 -0.27 -15.77 -12.05
CA GLN A 67 -1.28 -16.22 -13.02
C GLN A 67 -2.62 -15.56 -12.72
N GLY A 68 -3.00 -14.59 -13.54
CA GLY A 68 -4.23 -13.81 -13.38
C GLY A 68 -5.40 -14.27 -14.25
N ARG A 69 -6.61 -13.99 -13.77
CA ARG A 69 -7.88 -14.11 -14.51
C ARG A 69 -8.94 -13.17 -13.94
N HIS A 70 -9.93 -12.78 -14.74
CA HIS A 70 -11.14 -12.16 -14.23
C HIS A 70 -11.99 -13.18 -13.46
N ASP A 71 -12.62 -12.75 -12.37
CA ASP A 71 -13.41 -13.59 -11.47
C ASP A 71 -14.49 -12.73 -10.79
N ASP A 72 -15.78 -13.03 -10.98
CA ASP A 72 -16.93 -12.34 -10.33
C ASP A 72 -16.86 -10.79 -10.33
N GLY A 73 -16.57 -10.18 -11.48
CA GLY A 73 -16.45 -8.71 -11.60
C GLY A 73 -15.16 -8.13 -10.99
N GLY A 74 -14.27 -8.99 -10.52
CA GLY A 74 -12.94 -8.69 -10.00
C GLY A 74 -11.80 -9.32 -10.83
N VAL A 75 -10.62 -9.34 -10.23
CA VAL A 75 -9.41 -10.01 -10.74
C VAL A 75 -8.85 -10.91 -9.65
N ARG A 76 -8.47 -12.12 -10.03
CA ARG A 76 -7.83 -13.10 -9.17
C ARG A 76 -6.45 -13.43 -9.71
N LEU A 77 -5.42 -13.33 -8.88
CA LEU A 77 -4.04 -13.67 -9.21
C LEU A 77 -3.54 -14.77 -8.27
N LEU A 78 -2.94 -15.82 -8.85
CA LEU A 78 -2.36 -16.95 -8.11
C LEU A 78 -0.85 -17.04 -8.36
N ARG A 79 -0.07 -17.21 -7.31
CA ARG A 79 1.36 -17.53 -7.37
C ARG A 79 1.61 -18.83 -6.61
N MET A 80 2.37 -19.73 -7.23
CA MET A 80 2.78 -21.01 -6.66
C MET A 80 4.31 -21.09 -6.73
N GLU A 81 4.96 -21.30 -5.59
CA GLU A 81 6.40 -21.49 -5.49
C GLU A 81 6.68 -22.89 -4.98
N ASN A 82 6.83 -23.81 -5.93
CA ASN A 82 6.93 -25.24 -5.64
C ASN A 82 8.18 -25.59 -4.83
N SER A 83 9.28 -24.84 -4.98
CA SER A 83 10.52 -25.06 -4.22
C SER A 83 10.37 -24.79 -2.73
N GLU A 84 9.49 -23.87 -2.35
CA GLU A 84 9.26 -23.47 -0.95
C GLU A 84 7.92 -23.99 -0.40
N GLY A 85 7.12 -24.65 -1.26
CA GLY A 85 5.78 -25.09 -0.91
C GLY A 85 4.86 -23.93 -0.52
N LEU A 86 5.06 -22.74 -1.12
CA LEU A 86 4.31 -21.53 -0.85
C LEU A 86 3.26 -21.30 -1.95
N ALA A 87 2.04 -21.02 -1.55
CA ALA A 87 0.97 -20.61 -2.44
C ALA A 87 0.36 -19.30 -1.95
N GLN A 88 0.20 -18.35 -2.87
CA GLN A 88 -0.34 -17.03 -2.59
C GLN A 88 -1.48 -16.72 -3.56
N LEU A 89 -2.52 -16.10 -3.04
CA LEU A 89 -3.72 -15.75 -3.78
C LEU A 89 -4.10 -14.31 -3.47
N ALA A 90 -4.17 -13.47 -4.49
CA ALA A 90 -4.65 -12.09 -4.39
C ALA A 90 -5.95 -11.92 -5.17
N ARG A 91 -6.96 -11.31 -4.54
CA ARG A 91 -8.25 -10.97 -5.16
C ARG A 91 -8.48 -9.47 -5.08
N TYR A 92 -8.84 -8.87 -6.21
CA TYR A 92 -9.09 -7.44 -6.36
C TYR A 92 -10.52 -7.24 -6.82
N ARG A 93 -11.24 -6.34 -6.15
CA ARG A 93 -12.62 -5.99 -6.48
C ARG A 93 -12.81 -4.49 -6.29
N LEU A 94 -13.31 -3.82 -7.33
CA LEU A 94 -13.59 -2.38 -7.31
C LEU A 94 -15.10 -2.17 -7.24
N ASP A 95 -15.54 -1.49 -6.20
CA ASP A 95 -16.94 -1.14 -5.96
C ASP A 95 -17.30 0.24 -6.54
N ASP A 96 -18.60 0.46 -6.74
CA ASP A 96 -19.17 1.72 -7.26
C ASP A 96 -18.94 2.93 -6.35
N ASP A 97 -18.71 2.70 -5.05
CA ASP A 97 -18.41 3.74 -4.07
C ASP A 97 -16.93 4.14 -4.03
N GLY A 98 -16.10 3.59 -4.93
CA GLY A 98 -14.67 3.83 -5.04
C GLY A 98 -13.81 2.95 -4.13
N SER A 99 -14.39 1.93 -3.48
CA SER A 99 -13.64 0.97 -2.67
C SER A 99 -12.99 -0.12 -3.51
N LEU A 100 -11.66 -0.17 -3.50
CA LEU A 100 -10.86 -1.28 -3.98
C LEU A 100 -10.54 -2.22 -2.81
N THR A 101 -11.20 -3.37 -2.78
CA THR A 101 -10.92 -4.45 -1.84
C THR A 101 -9.80 -5.33 -2.40
N VAL A 102 -8.78 -5.57 -1.58
CA VAL A 102 -7.67 -6.48 -1.84
C VAL A 102 -7.64 -7.53 -0.74
N GLU A 103 -7.91 -8.78 -1.12
CA GLU A 103 -7.80 -9.93 -0.23
C GLU A 103 -6.58 -10.76 -0.59
N HIS A 104 -5.71 -11.02 0.39
CA HIS A 104 -4.56 -11.88 0.23
C HIS A 104 -4.72 -13.13 1.08
N GLU A 105 -4.50 -14.29 0.48
CA GLU A 105 -4.38 -15.56 1.19
C GLU A 105 -2.99 -16.15 0.93
N VAL A 106 -2.35 -16.62 2.00
CA VAL A 106 -1.03 -17.25 1.93
C VAL A 106 -1.08 -18.57 2.67
N VAL A 107 -0.55 -19.64 2.06
CA VAL A 107 -0.36 -20.93 2.69
C VAL A 107 1.03 -21.45 2.36
N ALA A 108 1.74 -21.95 3.37
CA ALA A 108 3.07 -22.51 3.24
C ALA A 108 3.09 -23.94 3.75
N MET A 109 3.84 -24.82 3.09
CA MET A 109 4.06 -26.22 3.50
C MET A 109 5.34 -26.39 4.35
N ALA A 110 6.07 -25.30 4.58
CA ALA A 110 7.21 -25.20 5.49
C ALA A 110 6.98 -24.05 6.48
N LEU A 111 7.80 -24.00 7.54
CA LEU A 111 7.82 -22.87 8.45
C LEU A 111 8.38 -21.64 7.71
N THR A 112 7.52 -20.67 7.39
CA THR A 112 7.87 -19.56 6.49
C THR A 112 7.55 -18.21 7.14
N PRO A 113 8.46 -17.22 7.14
CA PRO A 113 8.14 -15.86 7.52
C PRO A 113 7.03 -15.29 6.62
N LEU A 114 6.03 -14.65 7.20
CA LEU A 114 4.97 -14.01 6.43
C LEU A 114 5.49 -12.70 5.81
N GLU A 115 5.58 -12.67 4.49
CA GLU A 115 5.80 -11.46 3.70
C GLU A 115 4.59 -11.20 2.81
N THR A 116 3.86 -10.13 3.10
CA THR A 116 2.79 -9.63 2.22
C THR A 116 3.21 -8.24 1.75
N ALA A 117 3.54 -8.11 0.46
CA ALA A 117 3.91 -6.83 -0.11
C ALA A 117 2.89 -6.42 -1.18
N SER A 118 2.16 -5.35 -0.87
CA SER A 118 1.49 -4.51 -1.86
C SER A 118 1.83 -3.09 -1.47
N ASN A 119 2.61 -2.43 -2.33
CA ASN A 119 3.16 -1.11 -2.03
C ASN A 119 2.76 -0.08 -3.08
N PRO A 120 1.45 0.18 -3.28
CA PRO A 120 1.01 1.20 -4.20
C PRO A 120 1.55 2.57 -3.76
N ARG A 121 2.23 3.24 -4.69
CA ARG A 121 2.77 4.57 -4.48
C ARG A 121 1.79 5.60 -5.00
N PHE A 122 1.20 6.37 -4.11
CA PHE A 122 0.15 7.33 -4.41
C PHE A 122 0.68 8.74 -4.57
N ASN A 123 0.00 9.51 -5.42
CA ASN A 123 -0.04 10.96 -5.40
C ASN A 123 -1.44 11.43 -5.79
N LEU A 124 -2.24 11.85 -4.81
CA LEU A 124 -3.65 12.21 -5.03
C LEU A 124 -3.85 13.46 -5.89
N ASN A 125 -2.84 14.31 -6.10
CA ASN A 125 -2.94 15.44 -7.03
C ASN A 125 -2.79 15.01 -8.50
N GLY A 126 -2.56 13.72 -8.77
CA GLY A 126 -2.36 13.19 -10.12
C GLY A 126 -0.91 13.27 -10.60
N GLY A 127 0.05 13.39 -9.68
CA GLY A 127 1.47 13.48 -10.02
C GLY A 127 1.89 14.84 -10.58
N THR A 128 1.05 15.87 -10.47
CA THR A 128 1.33 17.21 -11.02
C THR A 128 2.21 18.08 -10.12
N ALA A 129 2.28 17.74 -8.83
CA ALA A 129 3.10 18.41 -7.82
C ALA A 129 3.56 17.42 -6.75
N ASP A 130 4.39 17.87 -5.81
CA ASP A 130 4.79 17.05 -4.66
C ASP A 130 3.61 16.73 -3.72
N VAL A 131 3.87 15.91 -2.70
CA VAL A 131 2.85 15.45 -1.72
C VAL A 131 2.81 16.28 -0.44
N GLY A 132 3.49 17.42 -0.40
CA GLY A 132 3.67 18.21 0.81
C GLY A 132 2.36 18.71 1.43
N ASP A 133 1.37 19.01 0.59
CA ASP A 133 0.05 19.51 1.01
C ASP A 133 -0.94 18.39 1.34
N HIS A 134 -0.59 17.11 1.11
CA HIS A 134 -1.45 16.00 1.48
C HIS A 134 -1.60 15.94 2.99
N MET A 135 -2.86 15.97 3.44
CA MET A 135 -3.25 15.91 4.85
C MET A 135 -3.37 14.44 5.26
N VAL A 136 -2.45 13.98 6.10
CA VAL A 136 -2.39 12.60 6.57
C VAL A 136 -2.96 12.50 7.98
N GLN A 137 -3.77 11.46 8.19
CA GLN A 137 -4.22 11.01 9.50
C GLN A 137 -3.97 9.50 9.60
N ILE A 138 -3.33 9.05 10.68
CA ILE A 138 -3.06 7.64 10.97
C ILE A 138 -3.58 7.34 12.38
N ASP A 139 -4.36 6.28 12.50
CA ASP A 139 -4.92 5.83 13.78
C ASP A 139 -3.89 4.98 14.54
N ALA A 140 -2.90 5.65 15.12
CA ALA A 140 -1.78 5.04 15.83
C ALA A 140 -1.30 5.94 16.98
N ASP A 141 -0.93 5.32 18.10
CA ASP A 141 -0.32 6.02 19.25
C ASP A 141 1.18 5.76 19.38
N TYR A 142 1.69 4.75 18.66
CA TYR A 142 3.09 4.34 18.68
C TYR A 142 3.62 4.08 17.28
N PHE A 143 4.92 4.32 17.09
CA PHE A 143 5.66 4.00 15.89
C PHE A 143 6.99 3.32 16.23
N VAL A 144 7.60 2.68 15.24
CA VAL A 144 8.93 2.07 15.35
C VAL A 144 9.99 3.11 15.09
N GLU A 145 10.89 3.29 16.06
CA GLU A 145 12.07 4.14 15.90
C GLU A 145 13.13 3.42 15.06
N ALA A 146 13.86 4.19 14.27
CA ALA A 146 14.98 3.73 13.48
C ALA A 146 16.28 4.43 13.88
N ASP A 147 17.41 3.73 13.72
CA ASP A 147 18.73 4.33 13.81
C ASP A 147 19.08 5.14 12.54
N ALA A 148 20.29 5.71 12.51
CA ALA A 148 20.77 6.51 11.39
C ALA A 148 20.91 5.72 10.07
N CYS A 149 20.90 4.38 10.12
CA CYS A 149 20.93 3.49 8.97
C CYS A 149 19.52 3.05 8.53
N GLY A 150 18.46 3.49 9.23
CA GLY A 150 17.09 3.05 9.02
C GLY A 150 16.75 1.72 9.70
N ALA A 151 17.65 1.15 10.51
CA ALA A 151 17.39 -0.11 11.18
C ALA A 151 16.44 0.11 12.39
N PRO A 152 15.38 -0.70 12.54
CA PRO A 152 14.46 -0.64 13.67
C PRO A 152 15.18 -0.84 15.01
N THR A 153 14.98 0.08 15.95
CA THR A 153 15.67 0.05 17.27
C THR A 153 14.72 -0.04 18.46
N GLY A 154 13.49 0.45 18.33
CA GLY A 154 12.60 0.57 19.47
C GLY A 154 11.21 1.03 19.11
N VAL A 155 10.45 1.39 20.14
CA VAL A 155 9.07 1.87 20.03
C VAL A 155 8.97 3.18 20.77
N ALA A 156 8.45 4.20 20.09
CA ALA A 156 8.17 5.50 20.67
C ALA A 156 6.70 5.89 20.53
N SER A 157 6.25 6.73 21.44
CA SER A 157 4.96 7.41 21.33
C SER A 157 5.00 8.41 20.19
N VAL A 158 3.91 8.53 19.43
CA VAL A 158 3.78 9.60 18.42
C VAL A 158 3.58 10.97 19.05
N ALA A 159 3.13 11.03 20.31
CA ALA A 159 2.75 12.29 20.94
C ALA A 159 3.94 13.26 21.08
N GLY A 160 3.79 14.46 20.54
CA GLY A 160 4.83 15.49 20.61
C GLY A 160 5.98 15.32 19.60
N THR A 161 5.87 14.39 18.66
CA THR A 161 6.89 14.13 17.63
C THR A 161 6.39 14.54 16.23
N ALA A 162 7.26 14.42 15.22
CA ALA A 162 6.87 14.61 13.83
C ALA A 162 5.86 13.55 13.34
N PHE A 163 5.71 12.45 14.06
CA PHE A 163 4.90 11.28 13.71
C PHE A 163 3.46 11.37 14.24
N ASP A 164 3.09 12.44 14.95
CA ASP A 164 1.73 12.62 15.47
C ASP A 164 0.71 12.91 14.36
N PHE A 165 0.26 11.88 13.66
CA PHE A 165 -0.81 11.94 12.66
C PHE A 165 -2.17 11.54 13.24
N ARG A 166 -2.36 11.55 14.57
CA ARG A 166 -3.68 11.23 15.17
C ARG A 166 -4.75 12.23 14.75
N GLN A 167 -4.32 13.48 14.54
CA GLN A 167 -5.07 14.53 13.87
C GLN A 167 -4.50 14.76 12.47
N PRO A 168 -5.33 15.14 11.46
CA PRO A 168 -4.85 15.44 10.12
C PRO A 168 -3.74 16.49 10.11
N ALA A 169 -2.60 16.18 9.50
CA ALA A 169 -1.46 17.09 9.36
C ALA A 169 -0.82 16.99 7.96
N PRO A 170 -0.31 18.09 7.39
CA PRO A 170 0.31 18.06 6.07
C PRO A 170 1.68 17.39 6.12
N ILE A 171 1.96 16.51 5.15
CA ILE A 171 3.23 15.78 5.05
C ILE A 171 4.41 16.75 5.07
N GLY A 172 4.36 17.81 4.26
CA GLY A 172 5.45 18.76 4.09
C GLY A 172 5.82 19.51 5.38
N ALA A 173 4.84 19.86 6.22
CA ALA A 173 5.14 20.49 7.50
C ALA A 173 5.79 19.52 8.48
N ARG A 174 5.32 18.26 8.51
CA ARG A 174 5.91 17.22 9.36
C ARG A 174 7.31 16.82 8.91
N LEU A 175 7.58 16.79 7.60
CA LEU A 175 8.93 16.55 7.04
C LEU A 175 9.96 17.60 7.47
N ARG A 176 9.54 18.83 7.77
CA ARG A 176 10.42 19.93 8.21
C ARG A 176 10.61 20.00 9.73
N TRP A 177 10.00 19.08 10.48
CA TRP A 177 10.12 19.05 11.93
C TRP A 177 11.57 18.72 12.34
N PRO A 178 12.13 19.35 13.39
CA PRO A 178 13.45 19.00 13.89
C PRO A 178 13.40 17.69 14.70
N ASP A 179 13.27 16.57 14.01
CA ASP A 179 13.14 15.23 14.58
C ASP A 179 14.27 14.33 14.03
N SER A 180 15.02 13.67 14.92
CA SER A 180 16.19 12.86 14.54
C SER A 180 15.83 11.68 13.64
N GLN A 181 14.60 11.18 13.75
CA GLN A 181 14.08 10.08 12.96
C GLN A 181 13.89 10.46 11.47
N LEU A 182 13.76 11.75 11.15
CA LEU A 182 13.60 12.22 9.76
C LEU A 182 14.95 12.51 9.07
N VAL A 183 15.94 12.96 9.84
CA VAL A 183 17.24 13.41 9.31
C VAL A 183 18.03 12.27 8.65
N GLY A 184 17.95 11.06 9.20
CA GLY A 184 18.64 9.89 8.64
C GLY A 184 17.98 9.29 7.39
N GLN A 185 16.65 9.45 7.25
CA GLN A 185 15.85 8.71 6.27
C GLN A 185 15.40 9.53 5.07
N SER A 186 15.72 10.83 5.01
CA SER A 186 15.22 11.75 3.97
C SER A 186 13.69 11.76 3.87
N GLY A 187 12.99 11.52 4.98
CA GLY A 187 11.54 11.50 5.08
C GLY A 187 11.02 10.47 6.06
N PHE A 188 9.77 10.06 5.87
CA PHE A 188 9.16 8.96 6.59
C PHE A 188 9.48 7.64 5.89
N ASP A 189 10.00 6.68 6.65
CA ASP A 189 9.88 5.25 6.38
C ASP A 189 9.76 4.50 7.71
N HIS A 190 8.55 4.55 8.30
CA HIS A 190 8.33 4.05 9.66
C HIS A 190 7.06 3.22 9.76
N GLY A 191 7.14 2.16 10.57
CA GLY A 191 6.02 1.32 10.94
C GLY A 191 5.23 1.93 12.09
N PHE A 192 3.92 2.08 11.92
CA PHE A 192 2.99 2.51 12.94
C PHE A 192 2.20 1.32 13.48
N PHE A 193 2.07 1.25 14.79
CA PHE A 193 1.17 0.28 15.44
C PHE A 193 -0.25 0.83 15.35
N VAL A 194 -1.15 0.10 14.68
CA VAL A 194 -2.56 0.48 14.63
C VAL A 194 -3.08 0.53 16.07
N ARG A 195 -3.83 1.59 16.39
CA ARG A 195 -4.41 1.80 17.72
C ARG A 195 -5.18 0.54 18.16
N ASP A 196 -5.07 0.23 19.45
CA ASP A 196 -5.64 -0.95 20.11
C ASP A 196 -5.12 -2.31 19.60
N HIS A 197 -4.11 -2.32 18.72
CA HIS A 197 -3.48 -3.53 18.16
C HIS A 197 -1.98 -3.62 18.44
N PHE A 198 -1.51 -2.96 19.50
CA PHE A 198 -0.10 -2.87 19.87
C PHE A 198 0.60 -4.23 20.09
N ALA A 199 -0.14 -5.23 20.61
CA ALA A 199 0.36 -6.59 20.80
C ALA A 199 0.50 -7.40 19.50
N GLY A 200 0.02 -6.85 18.37
CA GLY A 200 -0.06 -7.51 17.09
C GLY A 200 -1.34 -8.33 16.91
N GLY A 201 -1.40 -9.08 15.82
CA GLY A 201 -2.53 -9.95 15.48
C GLY A 201 -3.64 -9.23 14.70
N GLN A 202 -4.35 -10.00 13.89
CA GLN A 202 -5.39 -9.47 13.02
C GLN A 202 -6.65 -9.11 13.82
N GLY A 203 -7.35 -8.08 13.37
CA GLY A 203 -8.62 -7.60 13.91
C GLY A 203 -9.71 -7.53 12.86
N PRO A 204 -10.91 -7.02 13.24
CA PRO A 204 -11.93 -6.67 12.27
C PRO A 204 -11.40 -5.62 11.29
N LEU A 205 -11.96 -5.60 10.08
CA LEU A 205 -11.68 -4.59 9.08
C LEU A 205 -12.04 -3.21 9.65
N ARG A 206 -11.07 -2.31 9.71
CA ARG A 206 -11.21 -0.98 10.33
C ARG A 206 -10.40 0.07 9.60
N LYS A 207 -10.86 1.31 9.64
CA LYS A 207 -10.15 2.45 9.05
C LYS A 207 -8.91 2.75 9.88
N VAL A 208 -7.74 2.70 9.26
CA VAL A 208 -6.45 2.94 9.94
C VAL A 208 -5.77 4.22 9.47
N ALA A 209 -6.17 4.73 8.30
CA ALA A 209 -5.64 5.99 7.80
C ALA A 209 -6.60 6.71 6.86
N ARG A 210 -6.37 8.01 6.75
CA ARG A 210 -7.02 8.92 5.81
C ARG A 210 -5.98 9.88 5.27
N ILE A 211 -5.88 9.99 3.95
CA ILE A 211 -5.00 10.93 3.28
C ILE A 211 -5.85 11.74 2.31
N ALA A 212 -5.79 13.06 2.37
CA ALA A 212 -6.53 13.94 1.47
C ALA A 212 -5.60 14.94 0.79
N ASP A 213 -5.85 15.23 -0.47
CA ASP A 213 -5.25 16.37 -1.16
C ASP A 213 -6.28 17.51 -1.24
N PRO A 214 -6.06 18.62 -0.51
CA PRO A 214 -6.99 19.75 -0.53
C PRO A 214 -7.20 20.32 -1.95
N GLY A 215 -6.17 20.33 -2.80
CA GLY A 215 -6.21 20.92 -4.13
C GLY A 215 -7.18 20.20 -5.08
N SER A 216 -7.01 18.88 -5.23
CA SER A 216 -7.92 18.05 -6.03
C SER A 216 -9.22 17.73 -5.30
N GLY A 217 -9.23 17.73 -3.96
CA GLY A 217 -10.33 17.20 -3.16
C GLY A 217 -10.43 15.69 -3.14
N ARG A 218 -9.46 14.95 -3.70
CA ARG A 218 -9.43 13.49 -3.58
C ARG A 218 -9.04 13.08 -2.16
N CYS A 219 -9.69 12.05 -1.65
CA CYS A 219 -9.44 11.47 -0.34
C CYS A 219 -9.29 9.95 -0.46
N LEU A 220 -8.17 9.43 0.03
CA LEU A 220 -7.89 8.01 0.21
C LEU A 220 -8.15 7.63 1.67
N GLN A 221 -9.05 6.67 1.89
CA GLN A 221 -9.19 5.99 3.17
C GLN A 221 -8.62 4.58 3.08
N VAL A 222 -7.86 4.18 4.08
CA VAL A 222 -7.28 2.83 4.16
C VAL A 222 -7.93 2.10 5.30
N HIS A 223 -8.49 0.93 5.01
CA HIS A 223 -8.99 -0.01 5.99
C HIS A 223 -8.21 -1.31 5.92
N THR A 224 -7.97 -1.95 7.05
CA THR A 224 -7.27 -3.24 7.06
C THR A 224 -7.65 -4.10 8.27
N THR A 225 -7.46 -5.41 8.13
CA THR A 225 -7.48 -6.38 9.23
C THR A 225 -6.15 -6.41 9.99
N GLU A 226 -5.07 -5.90 9.40
CA GLU A 226 -3.70 -5.97 9.91
C GLU A 226 -3.45 -5.11 11.16
N ALA A 227 -2.39 -5.41 11.91
CA ALA A 227 -2.05 -4.74 13.17
C ALA A 227 -1.16 -3.50 13.02
N ALA A 228 -0.55 -3.31 11.85
CA ALA A 228 0.39 -2.24 11.60
C ALA A 228 0.25 -1.66 10.19
N VAL A 229 0.77 -0.46 10.01
CA VAL A 229 0.95 0.15 8.68
C VAL A 229 2.37 0.69 8.54
N GLN A 230 3.02 0.44 7.40
CA GLN A 230 4.26 1.10 7.03
C GLN A 230 3.91 2.36 6.24
N PHE A 231 4.25 3.54 6.76
CA PHE A 231 4.06 4.80 6.05
C PHE A 231 5.39 5.31 5.52
N ARG A 232 5.43 5.57 4.20
CA ARG A 232 6.58 6.22 3.57
C ARG A 232 6.15 7.44 2.81
N ALA A 233 6.88 8.54 3.00
CA ALA A 233 6.71 9.76 2.24
C ALA A 233 7.98 10.61 2.36
N GLY A 234 8.39 11.23 1.27
CA GLY A 234 9.59 12.05 1.24
C GLY A 234 9.53 13.09 0.12
N PRO A 235 10.63 13.81 -0.14
CA PRO A 235 10.69 14.87 -1.15
C PRO A 235 10.46 14.36 -2.58
N GLN A 236 10.46 13.04 -2.79
CA GLN A 236 10.36 12.37 -4.09
C GLN A 236 8.92 12.37 -4.68
N GLY A 237 7.98 13.09 -4.09
CA GLY A 237 6.68 13.42 -4.70
C GLY A 237 5.61 12.32 -4.66
N GLY A 238 5.75 11.31 -3.80
CA GLY A 238 4.75 10.24 -3.62
C GLY A 238 4.76 9.70 -2.19
N PHE A 239 3.69 9.02 -1.80
CA PHE A 239 3.59 8.33 -0.51
C PHE A 239 3.10 6.88 -0.66
N THR A 240 3.45 6.04 0.30
CA THR A 240 2.95 4.66 0.41
C THR A 240 2.36 4.44 1.79
N ILE A 241 1.31 3.63 1.87
CA ILE A 241 0.76 3.16 3.14
C ILE A 241 0.40 1.68 3.02
N GLU A 242 1.25 0.85 3.61
CA GLU A 242 1.21 -0.60 3.42
C GLU A 242 0.72 -1.28 4.69
N SER A 243 -0.32 -2.10 4.59
CA SER A 243 -0.82 -2.88 5.73
C SER A 243 0.12 -4.06 6.02
N ARG A 244 0.49 -4.23 7.30
CA ARG A 244 1.48 -5.24 7.74
C ARG A 244 0.98 -5.98 8.99
N ALA A 245 1.25 -7.28 9.05
CA ALA A 245 0.93 -8.12 10.21
C ALA A 245 1.56 -7.64 11.51
N ARG A 246 2.75 -7.07 11.41
CA ARG A 246 3.47 -6.38 12.48
C ARG A 246 4.25 -5.22 11.87
N PRO A 247 4.58 -4.18 12.64
CA PRO A 247 5.52 -3.20 12.16
C PRO A 247 6.91 -3.85 12.05
N GLU A 248 7.79 -3.26 11.26
CA GLU A 248 9.13 -3.79 10.98
C GLU A 248 10.02 -3.68 12.23
N LEU A 249 9.74 -4.43 13.30
CA LEU A 249 10.53 -4.48 14.52
C LEU A 249 10.53 -5.92 15.03
N ALA A 250 11.61 -6.64 14.76
CA ALA A 250 11.80 -8.00 15.25
C ALA A 250 12.45 -7.97 16.64
N SER A 251 11.73 -8.44 17.65
CA SER A 251 12.24 -8.56 19.02
C SER A 251 11.54 -9.70 19.78
N ALA A 252 11.95 -9.97 21.03
CA ALA A 252 11.24 -10.92 21.88
C ALA A 252 9.79 -10.52 22.15
N ALA A 253 9.49 -9.22 22.22
CA ALA A 253 8.13 -8.69 22.41
C ALA A 253 7.32 -8.67 21.09
N TRP A 254 8.02 -8.49 19.96
CA TRP A 254 7.42 -8.51 18.62
C TRP A 254 8.16 -9.51 17.71
N PRO A 255 7.96 -10.82 17.88
CA PRO A 255 8.58 -11.80 17.01
C PRO A 255 8.00 -11.71 15.60
N ASN A 256 8.79 -12.11 14.60
CA ASN A 256 8.31 -12.25 13.23
C ASN A 256 7.08 -13.15 13.17
N VAL A 257 6.12 -12.80 12.31
CA VAL A 257 4.95 -13.63 12.08
C VAL A 257 5.38 -14.81 11.19
N MET A 258 5.29 -16.01 11.74
CA MET A 258 5.65 -17.25 11.05
C MET A 258 4.40 -18.02 10.68
N LEU A 259 4.32 -18.50 9.45
CA LEU A 259 3.30 -19.45 8.99
C LEU A 259 3.76 -20.87 9.31
N LEU A 260 2.93 -21.59 10.06
CA LEU A 260 3.12 -23.01 10.28
C LEU A 260 2.73 -23.81 9.02
N PRO A 261 3.34 -24.98 8.77
CA PRO A 261 2.95 -25.84 7.65
C PRO A 261 1.44 -26.12 7.61
N GLY A 262 0.79 -25.80 6.49
CA GLY A 262 -0.64 -25.99 6.26
C GLY A 262 -1.55 -24.90 6.85
N GLN A 263 -1.00 -23.94 7.60
CA GLN A 263 -1.76 -22.80 8.10
C GLN A 263 -2.08 -21.83 6.96
N VAL A 264 -3.34 -21.38 6.91
CA VAL A 264 -3.78 -20.34 5.97
C VAL A 264 -3.81 -19.00 6.67
N TYR A 265 -3.07 -18.04 6.13
CA TYR A 265 -3.13 -16.63 6.50
C TYR A 265 -4.08 -15.88 5.57
N ARG A 266 -4.87 -14.94 6.11
CA ARG A 266 -5.80 -14.13 5.32
C ARG A 266 -5.75 -12.68 5.73
N GLN A 267 -5.36 -11.81 4.81
CA GLN A 267 -5.37 -10.36 4.99
C GLN A 267 -6.45 -9.74 4.12
N THR A 268 -7.12 -8.72 4.63
CA THR A 268 -7.98 -7.85 3.83
C THR A 268 -7.56 -6.40 4.01
N SER A 269 -7.32 -5.72 2.89
CA SER A 269 -7.11 -4.27 2.85
C SER A 269 -8.13 -3.65 1.90
N VAL A 270 -8.72 -2.53 2.29
CA VAL A 270 -9.63 -1.75 1.44
C VAL A 270 -9.08 -0.35 1.30
N TYR A 271 -8.79 0.03 0.06
CA TYR A 271 -8.48 1.40 -0.32
C TYR A 271 -9.76 2.03 -0.86
N ARG A 272 -10.29 3.04 -0.20
CA ARG A 272 -11.46 3.77 -0.70
C ARG A 272 -11.04 5.14 -1.17
N LEU A 273 -11.21 5.39 -2.47
CA LEU A 273 -10.92 6.68 -3.07
C LEU A 273 -12.24 7.43 -3.32
N SER A 274 -12.38 8.61 -2.74
CA SER A 274 -13.58 9.44 -2.86
C SER A 274 -13.20 10.91 -3.03
N LEU A 275 -14.21 11.77 -3.17
CA LEU A 275 -14.05 13.22 -3.05
C LEU A 275 -14.40 13.66 -1.62
N GLU A 276 -13.70 14.66 -1.10
CA GLU A 276 -14.13 15.40 0.09
C GLU A 276 -15.38 16.21 -0.24
N ALA A 277 -16.31 16.23 0.72
CA ALA A 277 -17.51 17.05 0.66
C ALA A 277 -17.20 18.55 0.84
#